data_AF-A0A9P6FHJ5-F1
#
_entry.id   AF-A0A9P6FHJ5-F1
#
_cell.length_a   1.000
_cell.length_b   1.000
_cell.length_c   1.000
_cell.angle_alpha   90.00
_cell.angle_beta   90.00
_cell.angle_gamma   90.00
#
_symmetry.space_group_name_H-M   'P 1'
#
loop_
_entity.id
_entity.type
_entity.pdbx_description
1 polymer ?
#
loop_
_entity_poly.entity_id
_entity_poly.type
_entity_poly.pdbx_seq_one_letter_code
_entity_poly.pdbx_strand_id
1 'polypeptide(L)'
;MPTDKFNLANISDTDVVSCEEKQTPQQIVQPLKRTEVWAWYIQSSTFCGYGWISAFMLVPVLIQDMASKYGVEVSDHSIPCDTTVAAFKCVTNVFGYYVDPGAFSLYISSLGSILSFFVSLSISAVADHGSYRKSLLITFSAIGCLACLLFFTVQSPKYYWIAAVLSPIGWICYNICSVFAHSFLPVYGRVHPEVLAAVARGESKSVIRKLEEQVINDISAFGFTFANLGTILIYGVCIVLSILLHGSYMSLEIAIAFTGVWWLMWIVIAAPWLDARPGPPMPKGQNWVVYSWKKTLKTVAAVRKLPEIFKFIVAWFILSDGINTITAILFVILYRDLSFSHLSSLYVSALLSFTACTGSYVFMLIRRMWKLSTMTMNMICLALYIVELVYLVGAPYFTTSFGLRNVWEGWFFMGYNGFIISTFFGSSRVMLSELCPPGDESEWFSLYLLADKGSSW
;
A
#
# COMPACT_ATOMS: atom_id res chain seq x y z
N MET A 1 10.89 -43.55 10.14
CA MET A 1 10.76 -42.08 10.07
C MET A 1 10.79 -41.55 11.48
N PRO A 2 11.87 -40.91 11.96
CA PRO A 2 11.85 -40.31 13.28
C PRO A 2 11.10 -38.97 13.19
N THR A 3 10.06 -38.87 14.00
CA THR A 3 9.36 -37.63 14.34
C THR A 3 10.28 -36.77 15.21
N ASP A 4 10.94 -35.77 14.61
CA ASP A 4 11.63 -34.75 15.39
C ASP A 4 10.59 -33.90 16.12
N LYS A 5 10.56 -34.07 17.45
CA LYS A 5 9.78 -33.25 18.37
C LYS A 5 10.26 -31.81 18.27
N PHE A 6 9.36 -30.92 17.85
CA PHE A 6 9.53 -29.48 17.80
C PHE A 6 9.77 -28.95 19.22
N ASN A 7 11.03 -28.69 19.58
CA ASN A 7 11.42 -28.19 20.90
C ASN A 7 11.85 -26.72 20.77
N LEU A 8 10.92 -25.79 21.05
CA LEU A 8 11.09 -24.33 20.92
C LEU A 8 12.03 -23.70 21.95
N ALA A 9 12.63 -24.49 22.85
CA ALA A 9 13.43 -23.99 23.97
C ALA A 9 14.94 -23.89 23.71
N ASN A 10 15.47 -24.48 22.62
CA ASN A 10 16.91 -24.49 22.34
C ASN A 10 17.25 -23.75 21.04
N ILE A 11 17.03 -22.43 21.02
CA ILE A 11 17.65 -21.57 20.02
C ILE A 11 19.01 -21.13 20.59
N SER A 12 20.08 -21.86 20.26
CA SER A 12 21.43 -21.58 20.77
C SER A 12 21.99 -20.24 20.28
N ASP A 13 22.98 -19.70 20.98
CA ASP A 13 23.72 -18.49 20.60
C ASP A 13 24.42 -18.61 19.23
N THR A 14 24.62 -19.84 18.74
CA THR A 14 25.14 -20.15 17.40
C THR A 14 24.21 -19.68 16.28
N ASP A 15 22.89 -19.63 16.51
CA ASP A 15 21.93 -19.07 15.54
C ASP A 15 22.01 -17.52 15.49
N VAL A 16 22.48 -16.86 16.57
CA VAL A 16 22.66 -15.40 16.65
C VAL A 16 23.88 -14.97 15.85
N VAL A 17 24.97 -15.75 15.92
CA VAL A 17 26.12 -15.57 15.03
C VAL A 17 25.65 -15.68 13.58
N SER A 18 24.73 -16.59 13.23
CA SER A 18 24.19 -16.68 11.86
C SER A 18 23.43 -15.44 11.36
N CYS A 19 22.85 -14.61 12.25
CA CYS A 19 22.17 -13.37 11.85
C CYS A 19 23.15 -12.22 11.57
N GLU A 20 24.26 -12.13 12.31
CA GLU A 20 25.35 -11.18 12.02
C GLU A 20 26.29 -11.71 10.92
N GLU A 21 26.39 -13.02 10.75
CA GLU A 21 27.30 -13.75 9.84
C GLU A 21 26.60 -14.25 8.56
N LYS A 22 25.35 -13.84 8.29
CA LYS A 22 24.75 -13.88 6.94
C LYS A 22 25.44 -12.88 5.97
N GLN A 23 26.76 -12.76 6.06
CA GLN A 23 27.59 -12.24 4.97
C GLN A 23 27.82 -13.41 4.02
N THR A 24 26.94 -13.52 3.02
CA THR A 24 27.03 -14.54 1.98
C THR A 24 28.43 -14.51 1.33
N PRO A 25 29.08 -15.66 1.13
CA PRO A 25 30.37 -15.74 0.44
C PRO A 25 30.25 -15.10 -0.95
N GLN A 26 31.10 -14.10 -1.21
CA GLN A 26 31.41 -13.47 -2.51
C GLN A 26 30.38 -13.72 -3.63
N GLN A 27 29.14 -13.30 -3.43
CA GLN A 27 28.19 -13.20 -4.54
C GLN A 27 28.63 -11.98 -5.35
N ILE A 28 28.91 -12.13 -6.65
CA ILE A 28 29.33 -11.02 -7.52
C ILE A 28 28.30 -9.90 -7.40
N VAL A 29 28.65 -8.83 -6.67
CA VAL A 29 27.74 -7.73 -6.39
C VAL A 29 27.64 -6.87 -7.65
N GLN A 30 26.64 -7.15 -8.48
CA GLN A 30 26.35 -6.34 -9.65
C GLN A 30 25.88 -4.95 -9.18
N PRO A 31 26.45 -3.84 -9.67
CA PRO A 31 26.00 -2.51 -9.29
C PRO A 31 24.57 -2.25 -9.77
N LEU A 32 23.86 -1.36 -9.08
CA LEU A 32 22.51 -0.93 -9.45
C LEU A 32 22.53 -0.19 -10.80
N LYS A 33 21.74 -0.66 -11.77
CA LYS A 33 21.64 -0.02 -13.09
C LYS A 33 20.65 1.13 -13.05
N ARG A 34 20.90 2.20 -13.82
CA ARG A 34 19.92 3.29 -13.98
C ARG A 34 18.59 2.82 -14.56
N THR A 35 18.62 1.87 -15.49
CA THR A 35 17.41 1.28 -16.10
C THR A 35 16.55 0.57 -15.06
N GLU A 36 17.17 -0.12 -14.11
CA GLU A 36 16.48 -0.85 -13.04
C GLU A 36 15.80 0.10 -12.05
N VAL A 37 16.46 1.22 -11.70
CA VAL A 37 15.86 2.27 -10.87
C VAL A 37 14.65 2.90 -11.56
N TRP A 38 14.77 3.24 -12.85
CA TRP A 38 13.64 3.76 -13.62
C TRP A 38 12.51 2.75 -13.75
N ALA A 39 12.82 1.46 -13.95
CA ALA A 39 11.82 0.40 -13.95
C ALA A 39 11.04 0.35 -12.64
N TRP A 40 11.73 0.51 -11.51
CA TRP A 40 11.11 0.54 -10.19
C TRP A 40 10.23 1.78 -9.96
N TYR A 41 10.63 2.95 -10.47
CA TYR A 41 9.78 4.16 -10.44
C TYR A 41 8.54 4.02 -11.32
N ILE A 42 8.69 3.50 -12.54
CA ILE A 42 7.59 3.22 -13.46
C ILE A 42 6.61 2.21 -12.84
N GLN A 43 7.16 1.19 -12.19
CA GLN A 43 6.36 0.21 -11.46
C GLN A 43 5.62 0.83 -10.27
N SER A 44 6.25 1.72 -9.51
CA SER A 44 5.60 2.45 -8.42
C SER A 44 4.46 3.35 -8.92
N SER A 45 4.61 3.95 -10.11
CA SER A 45 3.58 4.73 -10.82
C SER A 45 2.35 3.93 -11.22
N THR A 46 2.46 2.60 -11.32
CA THR A 46 1.36 1.76 -11.82
C THR A 46 0.47 1.17 -10.75
N PHE A 47 1.02 0.39 -9.83
CA PHE A 47 0.18 -0.33 -8.87
C PHE A 47 -0.42 0.61 -7.81
N CYS A 48 0.24 1.74 -7.49
CA CYS A 48 -0.30 2.75 -6.58
C CYS A 48 -1.59 3.40 -7.11
N GLY A 49 -1.67 3.62 -8.43
CA GLY A 49 -2.87 4.15 -9.07
C GLY A 49 -4.08 3.22 -8.90
N TYR A 50 -3.90 1.91 -9.08
CA TYR A 50 -4.94 0.94 -8.77
C TYR A 50 -5.31 0.93 -7.28
N GLY A 51 -4.31 0.88 -6.38
CA GLY A 51 -4.57 0.82 -4.94
C GLY A 51 -5.42 1.99 -4.44
N TRP A 52 -4.96 3.22 -4.66
CA TRP A 52 -5.61 4.42 -4.12
C TRP A 52 -6.89 4.81 -4.86
N ILE A 53 -6.94 4.67 -6.17
CA ILE A 53 -8.09 5.12 -6.97
C ILE A 53 -9.13 4.00 -7.05
N SER A 54 -8.74 2.86 -7.60
CA SER A 54 -9.68 1.80 -7.88
C SER A 54 -10.06 1.08 -6.60
N ALA A 55 -9.09 0.51 -5.89
CA ALA A 55 -9.41 -0.38 -4.77
C ALA A 55 -9.96 0.36 -3.54
N PHE A 56 -9.41 1.54 -3.20
CA PHE A 56 -9.86 2.32 -2.05
C PHE A 56 -11.12 3.16 -2.31
N MET A 57 -11.38 3.62 -3.54
CA MET A 57 -12.44 4.59 -3.81
C MET A 57 -13.46 4.09 -4.84
N LEU A 58 -13.06 3.78 -6.08
CA LEU A 58 -14.02 3.45 -7.14
C LEU A 58 -14.73 2.12 -6.92
N VAL A 59 -14.00 1.07 -6.50
CA VAL A 59 -14.54 -0.27 -6.30
C VAL A 59 -15.55 -0.31 -5.15
N PRO A 60 -15.27 0.26 -3.96
CA PRO A 60 -16.25 0.33 -2.89
C PRO A 60 -17.52 1.10 -3.28
N VAL A 61 -17.37 2.21 -4.00
CA VAL A 61 -18.50 3.01 -4.51
C VAL A 61 -19.30 2.23 -5.55
N LEU A 62 -18.64 1.53 -6.48
CA LEU A 62 -19.29 0.69 -7.49
C LEU A 62 -20.09 -0.44 -6.86
N ILE A 63 -19.49 -1.15 -5.88
CA ILE A 63 -20.18 -2.23 -5.16
C ILE A 63 -21.41 -1.68 -4.43
N GLN A 64 -21.25 -0.56 -3.72
CA GLN A 64 -22.35 0.08 -2.98
C GLN A 64 -23.49 0.52 -3.92
N ASP A 65 -23.17 1.19 -5.03
CA ASP A 65 -24.18 1.68 -5.99
C ASP A 65 -24.92 0.52 -6.67
N MET A 66 -24.20 -0.50 -7.12
CA MET A 66 -24.79 -1.70 -7.75
C MET A 66 -25.65 -2.49 -6.76
N ALA A 67 -25.18 -2.67 -5.52
CA ALA A 67 -25.96 -3.34 -4.48
C ALA A 67 -27.21 -2.53 -4.12
N SER A 68 -27.11 -1.19 -4.02
CA SER A 68 -28.26 -0.32 -3.74
C SER A 68 -29.34 -0.44 -4.81
N LYS A 69 -28.95 -0.40 -6.09
CA LYS A 69 -29.86 -0.50 -7.24
C LYS A 69 -30.49 -1.87 -7.41
N TYR A 70 -29.80 -2.94 -7.00
CA TYR A 70 -30.37 -4.29 -6.98
C TYR A 70 -31.18 -4.56 -5.69
N GLY A 71 -31.07 -3.68 -4.70
CA GLY A 71 -31.71 -3.81 -3.41
C GLY A 71 -33.21 -3.47 -3.42
N VAL A 72 -33.79 -3.58 -2.24
CA VAL A 72 -35.19 -3.30 -1.94
C VAL A 72 -35.27 -2.28 -0.82
N GLU A 73 -36.43 -1.65 -0.64
CA GLU A 73 -36.63 -0.71 0.47
C GLU A 73 -36.55 -1.40 1.84
N VAL A 74 -36.03 -0.69 2.85
CA VAL A 74 -35.98 -1.20 4.24
C VAL A 74 -37.37 -1.39 4.85
N SER A 75 -38.33 -0.54 4.47
CA SER A 75 -39.72 -0.60 4.96
C SER A 75 -40.48 -1.80 4.41
N ASP A 76 -40.27 -2.12 3.15
CA ASP A 76 -40.95 -3.20 2.45
C ASP A 76 -40.00 -3.86 1.45
N HIS A 77 -39.58 -5.08 1.80
CA HIS A 77 -38.63 -5.85 1.01
C HIS A 77 -39.21 -6.37 -0.33
N SER A 78 -40.48 -6.11 -0.64
CA SER A 78 -41.08 -6.43 -1.93
C SER A 78 -40.94 -5.30 -2.96
N ILE A 79 -40.56 -4.09 -2.52
CA ILE A 79 -40.47 -2.89 -3.36
C ILE A 79 -39.01 -2.67 -3.77
N PRO A 80 -38.70 -2.55 -5.09
CA PRO A 80 -37.37 -2.17 -5.55
C PRO A 80 -36.93 -0.82 -4.99
N CYS A 81 -35.66 -0.71 -4.61
CA CYS A 81 -35.09 0.52 -4.07
C CYS A 81 -35.15 1.68 -5.09
N ASP A 82 -35.71 2.82 -4.68
CA ASP A 82 -35.62 4.06 -5.45
C ASP A 82 -34.40 4.89 -5.01
N THR A 83 -33.29 4.73 -5.73
CA THR A 83 -32.04 5.48 -5.48
C THR A 83 -32.11 6.95 -5.96
N THR A 84 -33.23 7.40 -6.55
CA THR A 84 -33.38 8.80 -7.00
C THR A 84 -33.85 9.74 -5.89
N VAL A 85 -34.37 9.20 -4.80
CA VAL A 85 -34.86 9.97 -3.64
C VAL A 85 -33.71 10.28 -2.68
N ALA A 86 -33.64 11.53 -2.22
CA ALA A 86 -32.66 11.93 -1.20
C ALA A 86 -32.89 11.14 0.11
N ALA A 87 -31.82 10.60 0.69
CA ALA A 87 -31.84 9.77 1.90
C ALA A 87 -32.61 8.43 1.76
N PHE A 88 -32.56 7.80 0.58
CA PHE A 88 -33.07 6.44 0.39
C PHE A 88 -32.46 5.47 1.41
N LYS A 89 -33.29 4.55 1.94
CA LYS A 89 -32.88 3.49 2.86
C LYS A 89 -33.14 2.16 2.21
N CYS A 90 -32.09 1.57 1.65
CA CYS A 90 -32.18 0.34 0.89
C CYS A 90 -31.33 -0.76 1.50
N VAL A 91 -31.79 -1.98 1.30
CA VAL A 91 -31.11 -3.20 1.73
C VAL A 91 -30.99 -4.17 0.57
N THR A 92 -29.85 -4.81 0.46
CA THR A 92 -29.59 -5.83 -0.55
C THR A 92 -29.63 -7.19 0.12
N ASN A 93 -30.29 -8.15 -0.54
CA ASN A 93 -30.26 -9.54 -0.07
C ASN A 93 -28.89 -10.15 -0.37
N VAL A 94 -28.16 -10.52 0.68
CA VAL A 94 -26.87 -11.18 0.63
C VAL A 94 -27.02 -12.51 1.38
N PHE A 95 -27.01 -13.62 0.65
CA PHE A 95 -27.16 -14.98 1.21
C PHE A 95 -28.39 -15.16 2.13
N GLY A 96 -29.51 -14.49 1.83
CA GLY A 96 -30.75 -14.58 2.60
C GLY A 96 -30.87 -13.56 3.73
N TYR A 97 -29.85 -12.73 3.97
CA TYR A 97 -29.87 -11.64 4.94
C TYR A 97 -29.92 -10.28 4.24
N TYR A 98 -30.70 -9.36 4.77
CA TYR A 98 -30.80 -8.00 4.24
C TYR A 98 -29.73 -7.12 4.89
N VAL A 99 -28.83 -6.59 4.07
CA VAL A 99 -27.66 -5.81 4.51
C VAL A 99 -27.67 -4.45 3.83
N ASP A 100 -27.26 -3.41 4.56
CA ASP A 100 -27.04 -2.08 3.99
C ASP A 100 -25.94 -2.15 2.89
N PRO A 101 -26.16 -1.60 1.69
CA PRO A 101 -25.19 -1.64 0.60
C PRO A 101 -23.81 -1.04 0.94
N GLY A 102 -23.78 -0.01 1.78
CA GLY A 102 -22.54 0.59 2.27
C GLY A 102 -21.80 -0.35 3.21
N ALA A 103 -22.53 -0.95 4.16
CA ALA A 103 -21.96 -1.98 5.05
C ALA A 103 -21.45 -3.21 4.27
N PHE A 104 -22.18 -3.64 3.23
CA PHE A 104 -21.75 -4.73 2.36
C PHE A 104 -20.41 -4.41 1.68
N SER A 105 -20.26 -3.20 1.14
CA SER A 105 -19.01 -2.73 0.53
C SER A 105 -17.82 -2.75 1.52
N LEU A 106 -18.06 -2.34 2.77
CA LEU A 106 -17.06 -2.41 3.84
C LEU A 106 -16.69 -3.86 4.17
N TYR A 107 -17.67 -4.77 4.31
CA TYR A 107 -17.39 -6.18 4.57
C TYR A 107 -16.53 -6.85 3.49
N ILE A 108 -16.77 -6.52 2.22
CA ILE A 108 -15.93 -7.02 1.10
C ILE A 108 -14.50 -6.48 1.20
N SER A 109 -14.35 -5.20 1.56
CA SER A 109 -13.04 -4.58 1.75
C SER A 109 -12.27 -5.24 2.90
N SER A 110 -12.92 -5.47 4.05
CA SER A 110 -12.32 -6.18 5.19
C SER A 110 -11.98 -7.64 4.85
N LEU A 111 -12.85 -8.34 4.09
CA LEU A 111 -12.55 -9.68 3.58
C LEU A 111 -11.30 -9.69 2.71
N GLY A 112 -11.15 -8.71 1.81
CA GLY A 112 -9.96 -8.51 0.99
C GLY A 112 -8.70 -8.39 1.85
N SER A 113 -8.73 -7.53 2.88
CA SER A 113 -7.60 -7.35 3.79
C SER A 113 -7.23 -8.63 4.53
N ILE A 114 -8.20 -9.37 5.07
CA ILE A 114 -7.96 -10.66 5.76
C ILE A 114 -7.34 -11.69 4.80
N LEU A 115 -7.87 -11.83 3.59
CA LEU A 115 -7.33 -12.78 2.62
C LEU A 115 -5.92 -12.38 2.18
N SER A 116 -5.68 -11.08 1.98
CA SER A 116 -4.35 -10.55 1.62
C SER A 116 -3.31 -10.87 2.68
N PHE A 117 -3.70 -10.86 3.95
CA PHE A 117 -2.84 -11.23 5.07
C PHE A 117 -2.34 -12.68 4.95
N PHE A 118 -3.26 -13.62 4.79
CA PHE A 118 -2.91 -15.04 4.69
C PHE A 118 -2.10 -15.35 3.42
N VAL A 119 -2.45 -14.74 2.29
CA VAL A 119 -1.71 -14.96 1.04
C VAL A 119 -0.31 -14.38 1.14
N SER A 120 -0.13 -13.15 1.64
CA SER A 120 1.19 -12.55 1.80
C SER A 120 2.08 -13.40 2.69
N LEU A 121 1.61 -13.81 3.88
CA LEU A 121 2.38 -14.68 4.76
C LEU A 121 2.79 -16.01 4.12
N SER A 122 1.96 -16.54 3.22
CA SER A 122 2.22 -17.82 2.56
C SER A 122 3.32 -17.76 1.50
N ILE A 123 3.62 -16.58 0.94
CA ILE A 123 4.55 -16.43 -0.20
C ILE A 123 5.74 -15.52 0.07
N SER A 124 5.68 -14.63 1.08
CA SER A 124 6.68 -13.58 1.26
C SER A 124 8.07 -14.10 1.55
N ALA A 125 8.21 -15.13 2.40
CA ALA A 125 9.49 -15.75 2.69
C ALA A 125 10.11 -16.49 1.48
N VAL A 126 9.28 -17.00 0.56
CA VAL A 126 9.74 -17.65 -0.68
C VAL A 126 10.34 -16.63 -1.65
N ALA A 127 9.85 -15.39 -1.63
CA ALA A 127 10.33 -14.34 -2.51
C ALA A 127 11.80 -13.95 -2.27
N ASP A 128 12.33 -14.19 -1.06
CA ASP A 128 13.74 -13.97 -0.75
C ASP A 128 14.68 -15.04 -1.33
N HIS A 129 14.13 -16.08 -1.96
CA HIS A 129 14.90 -17.14 -2.60
C HIS A 129 14.90 -17.04 -4.12
N GLY A 130 16.04 -17.35 -4.74
CA GLY A 130 16.19 -17.37 -6.19
C GLY A 130 15.69 -16.07 -6.85
N SER A 131 15.12 -16.18 -8.05
CA SER A 131 14.52 -15.06 -8.79
C SER A 131 13.03 -14.83 -8.48
N TYR A 132 12.51 -15.42 -7.40
CA TYR A 132 11.07 -15.42 -7.12
C TYR A 132 10.51 -14.03 -6.84
N ARG A 133 11.25 -13.12 -6.22
CA ARG A 133 10.79 -11.73 -5.98
C ARG A 133 10.27 -11.05 -7.25
N LYS A 134 11.08 -11.03 -8.32
CA LYS A 134 10.70 -10.46 -9.62
C LYS A 134 9.54 -11.25 -10.25
N SER A 135 9.63 -12.57 -10.25
CA SER A 135 8.63 -13.43 -10.90
C SER A 135 7.24 -13.30 -10.28
N LEU A 136 7.16 -13.31 -8.94
CA LEU A 136 5.92 -13.17 -8.19
C LEU A 136 5.33 -11.77 -8.38
N LEU A 137 6.17 -10.73 -8.31
CA LEU A 137 5.73 -9.35 -8.57
C LEU A 137 5.07 -9.20 -9.95
N ILE A 138 5.65 -9.77 -11.01
CA ILE A 138 5.07 -9.71 -12.36
C ILE A 138 3.78 -10.55 -12.44
N THR A 139 3.78 -11.74 -11.85
CA THR A 139 2.63 -12.67 -11.89
C THR A 139 1.41 -12.08 -11.19
N PHE A 140 1.57 -11.59 -9.96
CA PHE A 140 0.49 -10.95 -9.22
C PHE A 140 0.06 -9.62 -9.84
N SER A 141 0.98 -8.87 -10.46
CA SER A 141 0.61 -7.69 -11.24
C SER A 141 -0.31 -8.07 -12.41
N ALA A 142 0.02 -9.13 -13.16
CA ALA A 142 -0.80 -9.60 -14.27
C ALA A 142 -2.19 -10.08 -13.82
N ILE A 143 -2.28 -10.82 -12.72
CA ILE A 143 -3.56 -11.26 -12.13
C ILE A 143 -4.38 -10.05 -11.67
N GLY A 144 -3.75 -9.08 -11.00
CA GLY A 144 -4.40 -7.85 -10.58
C GLY A 144 -4.94 -7.03 -11.75
N CYS A 145 -4.16 -6.89 -12.82
CA CYS A 145 -4.59 -6.24 -14.07
C CYS A 145 -5.79 -6.95 -14.68
N LEU A 146 -5.76 -8.29 -14.76
CA LEU A 146 -6.87 -9.07 -15.27
C LEU A 146 -8.13 -8.89 -14.42
N ALA A 147 -8.00 -8.90 -13.09
CA ALA A 147 -9.12 -8.63 -12.18
C ALA A 147 -9.74 -7.25 -12.43
N CYS A 148 -8.92 -6.21 -12.67
CA CYS A 148 -9.39 -4.87 -13.02
C CYS A 148 -10.16 -4.85 -14.34
N LEU A 149 -9.66 -5.54 -15.37
CA LEU A 149 -10.32 -5.61 -16.68
C LEU A 149 -11.67 -6.35 -16.61
N LEU A 150 -11.76 -7.37 -15.75
CA LEU A 150 -12.99 -8.14 -15.56
C LEU A 150 -14.11 -7.33 -14.88
N PHE A 151 -13.83 -6.18 -14.24
CA PHE A 151 -14.90 -5.30 -13.73
C PHE A 151 -15.82 -4.79 -14.85
N PHE A 152 -15.37 -4.76 -16.10
CA PHE A 152 -16.22 -4.45 -17.25
C PHE A 152 -17.37 -5.44 -17.47
N THR A 153 -17.32 -6.63 -16.84
CA THR A 153 -18.41 -7.61 -16.89
C THR A 153 -19.58 -7.25 -15.96
N VAL A 154 -19.41 -6.25 -15.08
CA VAL A 154 -20.39 -5.86 -14.04
C VAL A 154 -21.39 -4.81 -14.56
N GLN A 155 -21.79 -4.89 -15.82
CA GLN A 155 -22.60 -3.86 -16.51
C GLN A 155 -24.05 -3.70 -15.99
N SER A 156 -24.48 -4.56 -15.07
CA SER A 156 -25.85 -4.59 -14.54
C SER A 156 -25.83 -4.78 -13.02
N PRO A 157 -26.75 -4.14 -12.26
CA PRO A 157 -26.85 -4.29 -10.81
C PRO A 157 -26.96 -5.75 -10.33
N LYS A 158 -27.54 -6.64 -11.15
CA LYS A 158 -27.62 -8.09 -10.87
C LYS A 158 -26.25 -8.74 -10.66
N TYR A 159 -25.18 -8.18 -11.22
CA TYR A 159 -23.83 -8.70 -11.17
C TYR A 159 -22.98 -8.08 -10.04
N TYR A 160 -23.59 -7.39 -9.07
CA TYR A 160 -22.88 -6.82 -7.91
C TYR A 160 -22.00 -7.85 -7.16
N TRP A 161 -22.42 -9.12 -7.13
CA TRP A 161 -21.65 -10.21 -6.51
C TRP A 161 -20.34 -10.51 -7.25
N ILE A 162 -20.26 -10.27 -8.57
CA ILE A 162 -19.01 -10.43 -9.34
C ILE A 162 -18.00 -9.38 -8.88
N ALA A 163 -18.43 -8.12 -8.73
CA ALA A 163 -17.59 -7.07 -8.16
C ALA A 163 -17.14 -7.41 -6.73
N ALA A 164 -18.02 -8.02 -5.93
CA ALA A 164 -17.70 -8.48 -4.58
C ALA A 164 -16.63 -9.59 -4.55
N VAL A 165 -16.49 -10.40 -5.60
CA VAL A 165 -15.43 -11.42 -5.73
C VAL A 165 -14.15 -10.86 -6.35
N LEU A 166 -14.26 -10.01 -7.37
CA LEU A 166 -13.10 -9.41 -8.03
C LEU A 166 -12.35 -8.42 -7.13
N SER A 167 -13.06 -7.73 -6.24
CA SER A 167 -12.50 -6.73 -5.32
C SER A 167 -11.41 -7.33 -4.40
N PRO A 168 -11.68 -8.39 -3.62
CA PRO A 168 -10.64 -9.08 -2.84
C PRO A 168 -9.45 -9.56 -3.66
N ILE A 169 -9.68 -10.10 -4.87
CA ILE A 169 -8.60 -10.61 -5.74
C ILE A 169 -7.65 -9.47 -6.13
N GLY A 170 -8.20 -8.34 -6.58
CA GLY A 170 -7.40 -7.18 -6.93
C GLY A 170 -6.66 -6.59 -5.74
N TRP A 171 -7.30 -6.53 -4.56
CA TRP A 171 -6.68 -6.09 -3.31
C TRP A 171 -5.50 -6.96 -2.89
N ILE A 172 -5.65 -8.28 -2.95
CA ILE A 172 -4.57 -9.25 -2.66
C ILE A 172 -3.39 -9.01 -3.59
N CYS A 173 -3.65 -8.86 -4.89
CA CYS A 173 -2.60 -8.63 -5.89
C CYS A 173 -1.86 -7.30 -5.64
N TYR A 174 -2.58 -6.23 -5.35
CA TYR A 174 -2.00 -4.94 -4.99
C TYR A 174 -1.08 -5.03 -3.77
N ASN A 175 -1.53 -5.67 -2.70
CA ASN A 175 -0.74 -5.80 -1.47
C ASN A 175 0.53 -6.61 -1.69
N ILE A 176 0.43 -7.74 -2.39
CA ILE A 176 1.58 -8.59 -2.68
C ILE A 176 2.59 -7.86 -3.57
N CYS A 177 2.12 -7.14 -4.60
CA CYS A 177 2.98 -6.32 -5.42
C CYS A 177 3.67 -5.22 -4.61
N SER A 178 2.96 -4.61 -3.66
CA SER A 178 3.52 -3.60 -2.75
C SER A 178 4.63 -4.19 -1.87
N VAL A 179 4.44 -5.39 -1.30
CA VAL A 179 5.46 -6.10 -0.50
C VAL A 179 6.73 -6.30 -1.31
N PHE A 180 6.61 -6.87 -2.50
CA PHE A 180 7.80 -7.17 -3.30
C PHE A 180 8.45 -5.91 -3.84
N ALA A 181 7.68 -4.92 -4.29
CA ALA A 181 8.23 -3.63 -4.71
C ALA A 181 9.01 -2.95 -3.58
N HIS A 182 8.49 -2.96 -2.34
CA HIS A 182 9.17 -2.33 -1.21
C HIS A 182 10.40 -3.13 -0.75
N SER A 183 10.38 -4.46 -0.85
CA SER A 183 11.53 -5.31 -0.49
C SER A 183 12.78 -5.11 -1.37
N PHE A 184 12.64 -4.53 -2.57
CA PHE A 184 13.78 -4.15 -3.40
C PHE A 184 14.55 -2.94 -2.86
N LEU A 185 13.91 -2.09 -2.06
CA LEU A 185 14.48 -0.84 -1.55
C LEU A 185 15.79 -1.05 -0.75
N PRO A 186 15.85 -1.93 0.28
CA PRO A 186 17.12 -2.23 0.96
C PRO A 186 18.18 -2.83 0.02
N VAL A 187 17.78 -3.66 -0.95
CA VAL A 187 18.70 -4.27 -1.92
C VAL A 187 19.35 -3.19 -2.78
N TYR A 188 18.56 -2.21 -3.24
CA TYR A 188 19.04 -1.09 -4.05
C TYR A 188 19.97 -0.16 -3.29
N GLY A 189 19.71 0.08 -1.99
CA GLY A 189 20.62 0.83 -1.13
C GLY A 189 22.01 0.23 -1.07
N ARG A 190 22.09 -1.06 -0.76
CA ARG A 190 23.37 -1.79 -0.59
C ARG A 190 24.19 -1.88 -1.87
N VAL A 191 23.53 -1.99 -3.02
CA VAL A 191 24.20 -2.13 -4.33
C VAL A 191 24.29 -0.82 -5.11
N HIS A 192 23.98 0.32 -4.49
CA HIS A 192 24.08 1.61 -5.14
C HIS A 192 25.54 1.96 -5.46
N PRO A 193 25.85 2.51 -6.66
CA PRO A 193 27.24 2.79 -7.06
C PRO A 193 28.02 3.66 -6.07
N GLU A 194 27.37 4.64 -5.44
CA GLU A 194 28.02 5.51 -4.45
C GLU A 194 28.39 4.76 -3.17
N VAL A 195 27.51 3.85 -2.71
CA VAL A 195 27.74 3.01 -1.53
C VAL A 195 28.84 2.00 -1.81
N LEU A 196 28.80 1.32 -2.97
CA LEU A 196 29.85 0.40 -3.40
C LEU A 196 31.20 1.10 -3.55
N ALA A 197 31.23 2.35 -4.03
CA ALA A 197 32.45 3.13 -4.13
C ALA A 197 33.01 3.50 -2.75
N ALA A 198 32.15 3.83 -1.77
CA ALA A 198 32.59 4.09 -0.38
C ALA A 198 33.15 2.84 0.29
N VAL A 199 32.53 1.67 0.06
CA VAL A 199 33.03 0.36 0.51
C VAL A 199 34.38 0.05 -0.12
N ALA A 200 34.53 0.26 -1.44
CA ALA A 200 35.79 0.02 -2.15
C ALA A 200 36.92 0.94 -1.69
N ARG A 201 36.61 2.16 -1.24
CA ARG A 201 37.56 3.09 -0.63
C ARG A 201 37.96 2.73 0.82
N GLY A 202 37.29 1.74 1.42
CA GLY A 202 37.55 1.36 2.82
C GLY A 202 37.09 2.42 3.83
N GLU A 203 36.03 3.18 3.51
CA GLU A 203 35.48 4.17 4.43
C GLU A 203 34.92 3.51 5.70
N SER A 204 34.83 4.30 6.78
CA SER A 204 34.26 3.81 8.04
C SER A 204 32.81 3.34 7.87
N LYS A 205 32.42 2.28 8.60
CA LYS A 205 31.06 1.72 8.61
C LYS A 205 29.99 2.80 8.87
N SER A 206 30.29 3.81 9.69
CA SER A 206 29.35 4.90 9.98
C SER A 206 29.10 5.82 8.79
N VAL A 207 30.10 6.00 7.92
CA VAL A 207 29.98 6.80 6.69
C VAL A 207 29.19 6.03 5.65
N ILE A 208 29.51 4.74 5.47
CA ILE A 208 28.78 3.85 4.56
C ILE A 208 27.30 3.79 4.93
N ARG A 209 26.97 3.60 6.22
CA ARG A 209 25.58 3.56 6.70
C ARG A 209 24.83 4.87 6.45
N LYS A 210 25.46 6.02 6.68
CA LYS A 210 24.85 7.34 6.40
C LYS A 210 24.62 7.55 4.91
N LEU A 211 25.54 7.10 4.05
CA LEU A 211 25.39 7.19 2.61
C LEU A 211 24.29 6.26 2.09
N GLU A 212 24.23 5.03 2.61
CA GLU A 212 23.15 4.09 2.32
C GLU A 212 21.79 4.66 2.74
N GLU A 213 21.67 5.18 3.96
CA GLU A 213 20.48 5.91 4.43
C GLU A 213 20.12 7.05 3.46
N GLN A 214 21.12 7.85 3.03
CA GLN A 214 20.88 8.96 2.12
C GLN A 214 20.27 8.51 0.79
N VAL A 215 20.92 7.54 0.16
CA VAL A 215 20.53 6.99 -1.14
C VAL A 215 19.17 6.31 -1.07
N ILE A 216 18.91 5.47 -0.06
CA ILE A 216 17.64 4.74 0.07
C ILE A 216 16.47 5.72 0.21
N ASN A 217 16.64 6.78 0.99
CA ASN A 217 15.60 7.80 1.10
C ASN A 217 15.39 8.60 -0.18
N ASP A 218 16.46 8.93 -0.91
CA ASP A 218 16.33 9.61 -2.19
C ASP A 218 15.56 8.73 -3.18
N ILE A 219 15.92 7.45 -3.30
CA ILE A 219 15.19 6.45 -4.11
C ILE A 219 13.74 6.36 -3.64
N SER A 220 13.52 6.28 -2.32
CA SER A 220 12.19 6.20 -1.73
C SER A 220 11.32 7.42 -2.05
N ALA A 221 11.85 8.63 -1.88
CA ALA A 221 11.13 9.87 -2.15
C ALA A 221 10.78 10.00 -3.63
N PHE A 222 11.72 9.74 -4.53
CA PHE A 222 11.43 9.70 -5.96
C PHE A 222 10.39 8.63 -6.32
N GLY A 223 10.46 7.44 -5.70
CA GLY A 223 9.46 6.40 -5.88
C GLY A 223 8.05 6.88 -5.54
N PHE A 224 7.88 7.58 -4.42
CA PHE A 224 6.58 8.18 -4.07
C PHE A 224 6.19 9.35 -4.98
N THR A 225 7.13 10.19 -5.42
CA THR A 225 6.85 11.27 -6.37
C THR A 225 6.32 10.71 -7.70
N PHE A 226 6.95 9.68 -8.26
CA PHE A 226 6.48 9.03 -9.49
C PHE A 226 5.19 8.23 -9.28
N ALA A 227 5.00 7.61 -8.11
CA ALA A 227 3.75 6.97 -7.73
C ALA A 227 2.57 7.94 -7.78
N ASN A 228 2.73 9.11 -7.15
CA ASN A 228 1.70 10.14 -7.11
C ASN A 228 1.51 10.81 -8.48
N LEU A 229 2.59 11.03 -9.25
CA LEU A 229 2.49 11.55 -10.61
C LEU A 229 1.65 10.64 -11.51
N GLY A 230 1.87 9.32 -11.46
CA GLY A 230 1.03 8.35 -12.15
C GLY A 230 -0.43 8.40 -11.71
N THR A 231 -0.65 8.50 -10.40
CA THR A 231 -1.99 8.60 -9.80
C THR A 231 -2.73 9.85 -10.29
N ILE A 232 -2.07 11.01 -10.38
CA ILE A 232 -2.64 12.25 -10.91
C ILE A 232 -3.08 12.08 -12.38
N LEU A 233 -2.25 11.42 -13.21
CA LEU A 233 -2.58 11.17 -14.61
C LEU A 233 -3.83 10.29 -14.75
N ILE A 234 -3.93 9.25 -13.92
CA ILE A 234 -5.11 8.38 -13.89
C ILE A 234 -6.35 9.16 -13.43
N TYR A 235 -6.25 9.98 -12.38
CA TYR A 235 -7.35 10.84 -11.95
C TYR A 235 -7.82 11.77 -13.06
N GLY A 236 -6.89 12.37 -13.83
CA GLY A 236 -7.22 13.20 -14.98
C GLY A 236 -8.10 12.46 -15.99
N VAL A 237 -7.74 11.22 -16.34
CA VAL A 237 -8.55 10.39 -17.24
C VAL A 237 -9.89 10.02 -16.61
N CYS A 238 -9.92 9.63 -15.33
CA CYS A 238 -11.16 9.27 -14.63
C CYS A 238 -12.15 10.45 -14.54
N ILE A 239 -11.64 11.67 -14.30
CA ILE A 239 -12.44 12.90 -14.29
C ILE A 239 -13.03 13.17 -15.66
N VAL A 240 -12.22 13.11 -16.73
CA VAL A 240 -12.69 13.33 -18.10
C VAL A 240 -13.77 12.32 -18.48
N LEU A 241 -13.55 11.03 -18.19
CA LEU A 241 -14.53 9.98 -18.42
C LEU A 241 -15.83 10.20 -17.64
N SER A 242 -15.73 10.62 -16.38
CA SER A 242 -16.90 10.86 -15.53
C SER A 242 -17.74 12.04 -16.03
N ILE A 243 -17.11 13.08 -16.59
CA ILE A 243 -17.80 14.21 -17.22
C ILE A 243 -18.49 13.76 -18.53
N LEU A 244 -17.77 13.04 -19.39
CA LEU A 244 -18.29 12.59 -20.70
C LEU A 244 -19.47 11.62 -20.58
N LEU A 245 -19.47 10.79 -19.53
CA LEU A 245 -20.49 9.76 -19.29
C LEU A 245 -21.55 10.19 -18.27
N HIS A 246 -21.62 11.50 -17.96
CA HIS A 246 -22.60 12.08 -17.05
C HIS A 246 -22.69 11.38 -15.67
N GLY A 247 -21.57 10.87 -15.16
CA GLY A 247 -21.52 10.19 -13.86
C GLY A 247 -22.30 8.87 -13.78
N SER A 248 -22.57 8.22 -14.93
CA SER A 248 -23.14 6.87 -14.97
C SER A 248 -22.23 5.85 -14.29
N TYR A 249 -22.77 4.76 -13.73
CA TYR A 249 -21.97 3.66 -13.17
C TYR A 249 -21.01 3.02 -14.19
N MET A 250 -21.36 3.11 -15.49
CA MET A 250 -20.47 2.74 -16.59
C MET A 250 -19.16 3.55 -16.56
N SER A 251 -19.17 4.78 -16.06
CA SER A 251 -17.95 5.58 -15.89
C SER A 251 -17.02 5.00 -14.83
N LEU A 252 -17.55 4.44 -13.75
CA LEU A 252 -16.77 3.78 -12.69
C LEU A 252 -16.14 2.49 -13.21
N GLU A 253 -16.88 1.66 -13.93
CA GLU A 253 -16.38 0.42 -14.53
C GLU A 253 -15.25 0.69 -15.53
N ILE A 254 -15.44 1.65 -16.44
CA ILE A 254 -14.42 2.04 -17.42
C ILE A 254 -13.19 2.64 -16.72
N ALA A 255 -13.39 3.44 -15.67
CA ALA A 255 -12.29 3.99 -14.88
C ALA A 255 -11.45 2.89 -14.21
N ILE A 256 -12.10 1.90 -13.57
CA ILE A 256 -11.41 0.74 -12.97
C ILE A 256 -10.68 -0.06 -14.05
N ALA A 257 -11.33 -0.38 -15.17
CA ALA A 257 -10.70 -1.09 -16.28
C ALA A 257 -9.50 -0.32 -16.84
N PHE A 258 -9.59 1.00 -16.97
CA PHE A 258 -8.49 1.86 -17.40
C PHE A 258 -7.29 1.78 -16.44
N THR A 259 -7.51 1.75 -15.12
CA THR A 259 -6.42 1.53 -14.16
C THR A 259 -5.73 0.18 -14.34
N GLY A 260 -6.49 -0.85 -14.73
CA GLY A 260 -5.95 -2.17 -15.09
C GLY A 260 -5.09 -2.13 -16.36
N VAL A 261 -5.55 -1.43 -17.40
CA VAL A 261 -4.77 -1.20 -18.63
C VAL A 261 -3.50 -0.42 -18.32
N TRP A 262 -3.60 0.65 -17.53
CA TRP A 262 -2.46 1.45 -17.09
C TRP A 262 -1.45 0.58 -16.35
N TRP A 263 -1.89 -0.23 -15.38
CA TRP A 263 -1.04 -1.15 -14.64
C TRP A 263 -0.36 -2.16 -15.57
N LEU A 264 -1.11 -2.79 -16.48
CA LEU A 264 -0.59 -3.78 -17.43
C LEU A 264 0.44 -3.18 -18.39
N MET A 265 0.15 -2.00 -18.91
CA MET A 265 1.01 -1.31 -19.86
C MET A 265 2.40 -1.07 -19.27
N TRP A 266 2.48 -0.48 -18.07
CA TRP A 266 3.79 -0.18 -17.53
C TRP A 266 4.48 -1.35 -16.85
N ILE A 267 3.77 -2.37 -16.36
CA ILE A 267 4.46 -3.59 -15.91
C ILE A 267 5.14 -4.30 -17.09
N VAL A 268 4.52 -4.31 -18.27
CA VAL A 268 5.12 -4.88 -19.49
C VAL A 268 6.36 -4.08 -19.92
N ILE A 269 6.33 -2.75 -19.79
CA ILE A 269 7.48 -1.89 -20.10
C ILE A 269 8.61 -2.03 -19.05
N ALA A 270 8.27 -2.12 -17.76
CA ALA A 270 9.24 -2.16 -16.67
C ALA A 270 9.86 -3.55 -16.45
N ALA A 271 9.12 -4.63 -16.71
CA ALA A 271 9.55 -6.00 -16.41
C ALA A 271 10.89 -6.42 -17.06
N PRO A 272 11.22 -6.04 -18.32
CA PRO A 272 12.52 -6.33 -18.92
C PRO A 272 13.68 -5.60 -18.24
N TRP A 273 13.44 -4.41 -17.69
CA TRP A 273 14.46 -3.56 -17.08
C TRP A 273 14.70 -3.84 -15.60
N LEU A 274 13.77 -4.53 -14.93
CA LEU A 274 13.91 -4.95 -13.54
C LEU A 274 14.85 -6.17 -13.46
N ASP A 275 15.99 -6.07 -12.79
CA ASP A 275 16.85 -7.24 -12.60
C ASP A 275 16.30 -8.15 -11.49
N ALA A 276 16.47 -9.47 -11.64
CA ALA A 276 15.87 -10.44 -10.72
C ALA A 276 16.54 -10.49 -9.32
N ARG A 277 17.77 -9.97 -9.21
CA ARG A 277 18.58 -9.90 -7.97
C ARG A 277 18.44 -11.16 -7.09
N PRO A 278 18.90 -12.33 -7.57
CA PRO A 278 18.52 -13.60 -6.99
C PRO A 278 19.11 -13.82 -5.60
N GLY A 279 18.25 -14.22 -4.65
CA GLY A 279 18.67 -14.65 -3.31
C GLY A 279 19.15 -16.11 -3.29
N PRO A 280 19.53 -16.63 -2.10
CA PRO A 280 19.94 -18.02 -1.94
C PRO A 280 18.88 -19.00 -2.48
N PRO A 281 19.25 -20.15 -3.06
CA PRO A 281 18.26 -21.12 -3.53
C PRO A 281 17.41 -21.64 -2.37
N MET A 282 16.15 -21.96 -2.65
CA MET A 282 15.26 -22.57 -1.66
C MET A 282 15.79 -23.95 -1.23
N PRO A 283 15.65 -24.34 0.06
CA PRO A 283 15.92 -25.70 0.51
C PRO A 283 15.14 -26.73 -0.32
N LYS A 284 15.83 -27.76 -0.84
CA LYS A 284 15.22 -28.79 -1.69
C LYS A 284 14.16 -29.59 -0.90
N GLY A 285 13.02 -29.89 -1.54
CA GLY A 285 12.00 -30.80 -1.03
C GLY A 285 11.00 -30.20 -0.03
N GLN A 286 11.03 -28.89 0.23
CA GLN A 286 10.04 -28.23 1.09
C GLN A 286 8.90 -27.59 0.29
N ASN A 287 7.68 -27.68 0.81
CA ASN A 287 6.54 -26.97 0.24
C ASN A 287 6.67 -25.46 0.55
N TRP A 288 6.40 -24.62 -0.45
CA TRP A 288 6.50 -23.16 -0.38
C TRP A 288 5.69 -22.58 0.77
N VAL A 289 4.44 -23.02 0.93
CA VAL A 289 3.53 -22.50 1.96
C VAL A 289 4.04 -22.90 3.34
N VAL A 290 4.36 -24.19 3.53
CA VAL A 290 4.85 -24.70 4.83
C VAL A 290 6.16 -24.02 5.21
N TYR A 291 7.05 -23.80 4.25
CA TYR A 291 8.30 -23.08 4.46
C TYR A 291 8.04 -21.65 4.94
N SER A 292 7.21 -20.89 4.23
CA SER A 292 6.93 -19.50 4.60
C SER A 292 6.33 -19.38 5.99
N TRP A 293 5.31 -20.18 6.30
CA TRP A 293 4.68 -20.17 7.62
C TRP A 293 5.66 -20.55 8.74
N LYS A 294 6.47 -21.59 8.53
CA LYS A 294 7.48 -22.01 9.51
C LYS A 294 8.53 -20.91 9.73
N LYS A 295 8.97 -20.25 8.65
CA LYS A 295 9.95 -19.17 8.71
C LYS A 295 9.38 -17.96 9.46
N THR A 296 8.19 -17.49 9.08
CA THR A 296 7.51 -16.38 9.76
C THR A 296 7.28 -16.67 11.23
N LEU A 297 6.82 -17.86 11.60
CA LEU A 297 6.65 -18.24 13.02
C LEU A 297 7.97 -18.22 13.78
N LYS A 298 9.08 -18.65 13.14
CA LYS A 298 10.42 -18.55 13.73
C LYS A 298 10.84 -17.08 13.91
N THR A 299 10.56 -16.22 12.92
CA THR A 299 10.84 -14.78 12.96
C THR A 299 10.07 -14.08 14.07
N VAL A 300 8.77 -14.36 14.21
CA VAL A 300 7.92 -13.84 15.30
C VAL A 300 8.41 -14.37 16.66
N ALA A 301 8.76 -15.65 16.77
CA ALA A 301 9.31 -16.21 18.00
C ALA A 301 10.68 -15.59 18.38
N ALA A 302 11.43 -15.08 17.40
CA ALA A 302 12.71 -14.40 17.59
C ALA A 302 12.58 -12.93 18.04
N VAL A 303 11.39 -12.48 18.48
CA VAL A 303 11.13 -11.12 18.98
C VAL A 303 12.15 -10.59 19.98
N ARG A 304 12.65 -11.47 20.87
CA ARG A 304 13.64 -11.10 21.89
C ARG A 304 15.03 -10.79 21.30
N LYS A 305 15.34 -11.31 20.11
CA LYS A 305 16.63 -11.13 19.45
C LYS A 305 16.70 -9.86 18.60
N LEU A 306 15.55 -9.38 18.10
CA LEU A 306 15.45 -8.19 17.24
C LEU A 306 14.47 -7.16 17.82
N PRO A 307 14.65 -6.72 19.09
CA PRO A 307 13.65 -5.92 19.80
C PRO A 307 13.35 -4.59 19.11
N GLU A 308 14.33 -3.96 18.45
CA GLU A 308 14.14 -2.67 17.78
C GLU A 308 13.26 -2.76 16.54
N ILE A 309 13.35 -3.83 15.75
CA ILE A 309 12.46 -4.05 14.60
C ILE A 309 11.02 -4.25 15.08
N PHE A 310 10.82 -5.04 16.14
CA PHE A 310 9.48 -5.28 16.66
C PHE A 310 8.87 -4.05 17.32
N LYS A 311 9.64 -3.26 18.07
CA LYS A 311 9.19 -1.95 18.56
C LYS A 311 8.75 -1.06 17.40
N PHE A 312 9.53 -1.03 16.32
CA PHE A 312 9.19 -0.28 15.11
C PHE A 312 7.90 -0.80 14.47
N ILE A 313 7.71 -2.12 14.32
CA ILE A 313 6.49 -2.70 13.73
C ILE A 313 5.26 -2.41 14.59
N VAL A 314 5.35 -2.48 15.92
CA VAL A 314 4.24 -2.15 16.82
C VAL A 314 3.91 -0.66 16.76
N ALA A 315 4.93 0.21 16.75
CA ALA A 315 4.71 1.64 16.55
C ALA A 315 4.09 1.93 15.19
N TRP A 316 4.59 1.28 14.14
CA TRP A 316 4.07 1.37 12.78
C TRP A 316 2.60 0.93 12.70
N PHE A 317 2.21 -0.18 13.34
CA PHE A 317 0.82 -0.64 13.41
C PHE A 317 -0.11 0.45 13.94
N ILE A 318 0.25 1.10 15.05
CA ILE A 318 -0.56 2.16 15.67
C ILE A 318 -0.59 3.42 14.81
N LEU A 319 0.57 3.83 14.30
CA LEU A 319 0.71 5.10 13.58
C LEU A 319 0.10 5.06 12.17
N SER A 320 0.31 3.96 11.45
CA SER A 320 -0.25 3.76 10.12
C SER A 320 -1.78 3.73 10.15
N ASP A 321 -2.36 3.05 11.15
CA ASP A 321 -3.80 3.01 11.36
C ASP A 321 -4.40 4.40 11.57
N GLY A 322 -3.81 5.17 12.49
CA GLY A 322 -4.26 6.52 12.78
C GLY A 322 -4.21 7.41 11.54
N ILE A 323 -3.14 7.34 10.76
CA ILE A 323 -2.98 8.15 9.55
C ILE A 323 -3.95 7.73 8.43
N ASN A 324 -4.07 6.42 8.17
CA ASN A 324 -5.04 5.90 7.19
C ASN A 324 -6.48 6.28 7.59
N THR A 325 -6.79 6.20 8.89
CA THR A 325 -8.11 6.56 9.46
C THR A 325 -8.41 8.05 9.30
N ILE A 326 -7.44 8.94 9.56
CA ILE A 326 -7.61 10.39 9.33
C ILE A 326 -8.02 10.64 7.88
N THR A 327 -7.29 10.08 6.91
CA THR A 327 -7.58 10.27 5.48
C THR A 327 -8.94 9.68 5.10
N ALA A 328 -9.27 8.46 5.56
CA ALA A 328 -10.52 7.79 5.25
C ALA A 328 -11.74 8.54 5.84
N ILE A 329 -11.69 8.89 7.12
CA ILE A 329 -12.78 9.62 7.80
C ILE A 329 -12.94 11.02 7.22
N LEU A 330 -11.84 11.72 6.92
CA LEU A 330 -11.91 13.03 6.28
C LEU A 330 -12.67 12.94 4.95
N PHE A 331 -12.41 11.92 4.14
CA PHE A 331 -13.15 11.70 2.90
C PHE A 331 -14.64 11.39 3.14
N VAL A 332 -14.96 10.58 4.15
CA VAL A 332 -16.35 10.27 4.53
C VAL A 332 -17.11 11.53 4.96
N ILE A 333 -16.51 12.38 5.79
CA ILE A 333 -17.10 13.66 6.23
C ILE A 333 -17.32 14.59 5.03
N LEU A 334 -16.34 14.69 4.14
CA LEU A 334 -16.46 15.52 2.93
C LEU A 334 -17.64 15.08 2.06
N TYR A 335 -17.80 13.77 1.89
CA TYR A 335 -18.86 13.19 1.08
C TYR A 335 -20.24 13.29 1.74
N ARG A 336 -20.35 12.91 3.03
CA ARG A 336 -21.65 12.82 3.74
C ARG A 336 -22.12 14.13 4.33
N ASP A 337 -21.24 14.88 4.99
CA ASP A 337 -21.63 16.03 5.81
C ASP A 337 -21.45 17.35 5.04
N LEU A 338 -20.39 17.46 4.25
CA LEU A 338 -20.13 18.64 3.40
C LEU A 338 -20.70 18.49 1.98
N SER A 339 -21.46 17.41 1.73
CA SER A 339 -22.21 17.15 0.50
C SER A 339 -21.36 17.26 -0.78
N PHE A 340 -20.12 16.75 -0.74
CA PHE A 340 -19.28 16.70 -1.94
C PHE A 340 -19.93 15.80 -3.00
N SER A 341 -20.08 16.33 -4.22
CA SER A 341 -20.52 15.52 -5.36
C SER A 341 -19.47 14.45 -5.71
N HIS A 342 -19.85 13.47 -6.55
CA HIS A 342 -18.90 12.50 -7.09
C HIS A 342 -17.71 13.17 -7.77
N LEU A 343 -17.95 14.21 -8.60
CA LEU A 343 -16.88 14.97 -9.26
C LEU A 343 -16.00 15.73 -8.26
N SER A 344 -16.61 16.37 -7.26
CA SER A 344 -15.87 17.05 -6.18
C SER A 344 -14.96 16.09 -5.42
N SER A 345 -15.42 14.85 -5.22
CA SER A 345 -14.65 13.78 -4.57
C SER A 345 -13.46 13.34 -5.44
N LEU A 346 -13.62 13.23 -6.76
CA LEU A 346 -12.50 12.97 -7.67
C LEU A 346 -11.47 14.12 -7.66
N TYR A 347 -11.94 15.37 -7.66
CA TYR A 347 -11.05 16.54 -7.61
C TYR A 347 -10.26 16.63 -6.32
N VAL A 348 -10.88 16.37 -5.17
CA VAL A 348 -10.17 16.45 -3.88
C VAL A 348 -9.16 15.31 -3.71
N SER A 349 -9.43 14.12 -4.25
CA SER A 349 -8.45 13.02 -4.27
C SER A 349 -7.30 13.26 -5.26
N ALA A 350 -7.58 13.93 -6.39
CA ALA A 350 -6.54 14.40 -7.29
C ALA A 350 -5.67 15.47 -6.61
N LEU A 351 -6.27 16.37 -5.83
CA LEU A 351 -5.54 17.35 -5.02
C LEU A 351 -4.64 16.66 -3.99
N LEU A 352 -5.15 15.67 -3.25
CA LEU A 352 -4.37 14.86 -2.30
C LEU A 352 -3.14 14.26 -2.99
N SER A 353 -3.31 13.67 -4.17
CA SER A 353 -2.21 13.06 -4.93
C SER A 353 -1.21 14.11 -5.43
N PHE A 354 -1.70 15.28 -5.87
CA PHE A 354 -0.85 16.40 -6.28
C PHE A 354 -0.01 16.92 -5.12
N THR A 355 -0.63 17.17 -3.95
CA THR A 355 0.09 17.63 -2.77
C THR A 355 1.01 16.54 -2.21
N ALA A 356 0.67 15.26 -2.36
CA ALA A 356 1.52 14.14 -2.02
C ALA A 356 2.76 14.01 -2.92
N CYS A 357 2.63 14.35 -4.19
CA CYS A 357 3.76 14.47 -5.11
C CYS A 357 4.68 15.63 -4.71
N THR A 358 4.12 16.82 -4.46
CA THR A 358 4.91 18.00 -4.10
C THR A 358 5.53 17.87 -2.71
N GLY A 359 4.81 17.32 -1.75
CA GLY A 359 5.26 17.01 -0.40
C GLY A 359 6.49 16.11 -0.39
N SER A 360 6.41 14.95 -1.04
CA SER A 360 7.54 14.02 -1.16
C SER A 360 8.82 14.72 -1.66
N TYR A 361 8.68 15.56 -2.68
CA TYR A 361 9.80 16.31 -3.25
C TYR A 361 10.32 17.41 -2.30
N VAL A 362 9.42 18.22 -1.72
CA VAL A 362 9.79 19.32 -0.83
C VAL A 362 10.46 18.80 0.45
N PHE A 363 9.90 17.77 1.09
CA PHE A 363 10.51 17.18 2.26
C PHE A 363 11.85 16.51 1.94
N MET A 364 12.01 15.90 0.77
CA MET A 364 13.31 15.41 0.31
C MET A 364 14.34 16.55 0.20
N LEU A 365 13.96 17.71 -0.36
CA LEU A 365 14.84 18.88 -0.42
C LEU A 365 15.21 19.40 0.97
N ILE A 366 14.23 19.55 1.87
CA ILE A 366 14.44 19.93 3.27
C ILE A 366 15.43 18.98 3.93
N ARG A 367 15.27 17.67 3.70
CA ARG A 367 16.17 16.63 4.22
C ARG A 367 17.59 16.81 3.75
N ARG A 368 17.78 17.05 2.45
CA ARG A 368 19.12 17.25 1.87
C ARG A 368 19.77 18.54 2.36
N MET A 369 18.99 19.62 2.45
CA MET A 369 19.47 20.92 2.90
C MET A 369 19.93 20.88 4.36
N TRP A 370 19.16 20.24 5.24
CA TRP A 370 19.45 20.19 6.68
C TRP A 370 20.10 18.88 7.14
N LYS A 371 20.38 17.96 6.21
CA LYS A 371 20.99 16.64 6.47
C LYS A 371 20.28 15.89 7.60
N LEU A 372 18.94 15.93 7.60
CA LEU A 372 18.14 15.28 8.64
C LEU A 372 18.16 13.77 8.45
N SER A 373 18.18 13.03 9.57
CA SER A 373 18.01 11.58 9.56
C SER A 373 16.57 11.19 9.21
N THR A 374 16.39 9.95 8.78
CA THR A 374 15.09 9.35 8.46
C THR A 374 14.15 9.39 9.67
N MET A 375 14.67 9.10 10.86
CA MET A 375 13.89 9.14 12.10
C MET A 375 13.39 10.56 12.42
N THR A 376 14.24 11.57 12.26
CA THR A 376 13.84 12.97 12.47
C THR A 376 12.75 13.38 11.49
N MET A 377 12.81 12.92 10.23
CA MET A 377 11.74 13.19 9.26
C MET A 377 10.41 12.56 9.63
N ASN A 378 10.42 11.31 10.12
CA ASN A 378 9.21 10.68 10.63
C ASN A 378 8.63 11.44 11.82
N MET A 379 9.46 11.91 12.76
CA MET A 379 9.01 12.71 13.89
C MET A 379 8.42 14.07 13.47
N ILE A 380 8.98 14.72 12.46
CA ILE A 380 8.42 15.94 11.88
C ILE A 380 7.04 15.66 11.27
N CYS A 381 6.90 14.60 10.48
CA CYS A 381 5.62 14.22 9.88
C CYS A 381 4.56 13.91 10.97
N LEU A 382 4.94 13.19 12.02
CA LEU A 382 4.06 12.90 13.15
C LEU A 382 3.63 14.17 13.90
N ALA A 383 4.55 15.12 14.12
CA ALA A 383 4.20 16.40 14.73
C ALA A 383 3.18 17.19 13.89
N LEU A 384 3.32 17.15 12.56
CA LEU A 384 2.36 17.77 11.64
C LEU A 384 0.99 17.07 11.70
N TYR A 385 0.95 15.73 11.75
CA TYR A 385 -0.31 15.00 11.97
C TYR A 385 -0.96 15.29 13.31
N ILE A 386 -0.18 15.49 14.38
CA ILE A 386 -0.72 15.88 15.68
C ILE A 386 -1.37 17.26 15.59
N VAL A 387 -0.78 18.21 14.87
CA VAL A 387 -1.38 19.53 14.64
C VAL A 387 -2.71 19.41 13.88
N GLU A 388 -2.76 18.58 12.84
CA GLU A 388 -3.99 18.27 12.11
C GLU A 388 -5.05 17.66 13.03
N LEU A 389 -4.70 16.64 13.81
CA LEU A 389 -5.62 16.01 14.76
C LEU A 389 -6.16 16.96 15.83
N VAL A 390 -5.29 17.80 16.40
CA VAL A 390 -5.71 18.82 17.39
C VAL A 390 -6.71 19.79 16.77
N TYR A 391 -6.54 20.16 15.50
CA TYR A 391 -7.52 20.99 14.81
C TYR A 391 -8.82 20.21 14.54
N LEU A 392 -8.74 19.05 13.88
CA LEU A 392 -9.92 18.29 13.43
C LEU A 392 -10.80 17.84 14.60
N VAL A 393 -10.18 17.46 15.72
CA VAL A 393 -10.90 17.03 16.93
C VAL A 393 -11.22 18.21 17.82
N GLY A 394 -10.28 19.13 18.05
CA GLY A 394 -10.43 20.21 19.03
C GLY A 394 -11.35 21.34 18.56
N ALA A 395 -11.18 21.84 17.32
CA ALA A 395 -11.93 22.99 16.82
C ALA A 395 -13.46 22.84 16.87
N PRO A 396 -14.05 21.66 16.55
CA PRO A 396 -15.49 21.44 16.67
C PRO A 396 -16.06 21.57 18.09
N TYR A 397 -15.28 21.27 19.14
CA TYR A 397 -15.75 21.36 20.54
C TYR A 397 -15.75 22.80 21.06
N PHE A 398 -14.80 23.62 20.62
CA PHE A 398 -14.65 24.99 21.11
C PHE A 398 -15.37 26.01 20.24
N THR A 399 -15.69 25.68 18.98
CA THR A 399 -16.27 26.64 18.04
C THR A 399 -17.38 26.00 17.21
N THR A 400 -18.38 26.81 16.85
CA THR A 400 -19.44 26.41 15.93
C THR A 400 -19.15 26.79 14.47
N SER A 401 -18.06 27.49 14.22
CA SER A 401 -17.72 28.05 12.90
C SER A 401 -16.57 27.32 12.21
N PHE A 402 -15.71 26.62 12.94
CA PHE A 402 -14.55 25.90 12.44
C PHE A 402 -14.57 24.42 12.87
N GLY A 403 -13.86 23.58 12.12
CA GLY A 403 -13.70 22.16 12.43
C GLY A 403 -14.45 21.25 11.46
N LEU A 404 -14.08 21.32 10.17
CA LEU A 404 -14.76 20.66 9.04
C LEU A 404 -16.22 21.07 8.87
N ARG A 405 -16.56 22.32 9.23
CA ARG A 405 -17.92 22.85 9.05
C ARG A 405 -18.09 23.56 7.71
N ASN A 406 -16.97 23.95 7.09
CA ASN A 406 -16.96 24.65 5.81
C ASN A 406 -16.30 23.81 4.73
N VAL A 407 -16.81 23.92 3.49
CA VAL A 407 -16.27 23.21 2.31
C VAL A 407 -14.78 23.50 2.11
N TRP A 408 -14.33 24.76 2.30
CA TRP A 408 -12.94 25.15 2.11
C TRP A 408 -11.97 24.47 3.10
N GLU A 409 -12.42 24.17 4.32
CA GLU A 409 -11.61 23.45 5.32
C GLU A 409 -11.30 22.04 4.82
N GLY A 410 -12.31 21.39 4.23
CA GLY A 410 -12.16 20.10 3.58
C GLY A 410 -11.06 20.04 2.51
N TRP A 411 -11.07 21.01 1.59
CA TRP A 411 -10.03 21.13 0.57
C TRP A 411 -8.65 21.38 1.16
N PHE A 412 -8.57 22.23 2.18
CA PHE A 412 -7.31 22.53 2.86
C PHE A 412 -6.73 21.29 3.55
N PHE A 413 -7.53 20.57 4.36
CA PHE A 413 -7.04 19.40 5.09
C PHE A 413 -6.71 18.23 4.19
N MET A 414 -7.43 18.03 3.08
CA MET A 414 -7.02 17.04 2.07
C MET A 414 -5.68 17.43 1.42
N GLY A 415 -5.50 18.70 1.09
CA GLY A 415 -4.21 19.19 0.59
C GLY A 415 -3.08 19.00 1.60
N TYR A 416 -3.32 19.34 2.86
CA TYR A 416 -2.39 19.21 3.98
C TYR A 416 -2.00 17.76 4.25
N ASN A 417 -2.99 16.87 4.34
CA ASN A 417 -2.81 15.43 4.54
C ASN A 417 -1.94 14.84 3.41
N GLY A 418 -2.24 15.20 2.16
CA GLY A 418 -1.47 14.77 1.00
C GLY A 418 -0.01 15.24 1.08
N PHE A 419 0.21 16.50 1.45
CA PHE A 419 1.56 17.06 1.57
C PHE A 419 2.48 16.27 2.54
N ILE A 420 1.91 15.58 3.53
CA ILE A 420 2.66 14.86 4.57
C ILE A 420 2.72 13.36 4.28
N ILE A 421 1.65 12.75 3.77
CA ILE A 421 1.46 11.30 3.74
C ILE A 421 2.59 10.56 2.99
N SER A 422 2.97 11.03 1.81
CA SER A 422 4.04 10.39 1.02
C SER A 422 5.38 10.35 1.74
N THR A 423 5.71 11.44 2.43
CA THR A 423 6.97 11.55 3.18
C THR A 423 6.95 10.60 4.38
N PHE A 424 5.84 10.55 5.10
CA PHE A 424 5.69 9.67 6.26
C PHE A 424 5.84 8.18 5.88
N PHE A 425 5.09 7.72 4.87
CA PHE A 425 5.20 6.35 4.37
C PHE A 425 6.58 6.08 3.75
N GLY A 426 7.14 7.08 3.06
CA GLY A 426 8.47 7.06 2.45
C GLY A 426 9.61 6.87 3.44
N SER A 427 9.60 7.63 4.53
CA SER A 427 10.62 7.53 5.58
C SER A 427 10.40 6.31 6.48
N SER A 428 9.15 5.91 6.74
CA SER A 428 8.84 4.68 7.50
C SER A 428 9.34 3.41 6.82
N ARG A 429 9.13 3.26 5.51
CA ARG A 429 9.68 2.10 4.78
C ARG A 429 11.21 2.10 4.72
N VAL A 430 11.84 3.27 4.75
CA VAL A 430 13.31 3.39 4.81
C VAL A 430 13.83 2.96 6.17
N MET A 431 13.17 3.38 7.27
CA MET A 431 13.53 2.89 8.60
C MET A 431 13.48 1.36 8.68
N LEU A 432 12.45 0.73 8.10
CA LEU A 432 12.42 -0.73 8.03
C LEU A 432 13.59 -1.28 7.21
N SER A 433 13.91 -0.67 6.07
CA SER A 433 15.02 -1.12 5.22
C SER A 433 16.38 -1.10 5.93
N GLU A 434 16.58 -0.16 6.85
CA GLU A 434 17.80 -0.04 7.66
C GLU A 434 17.86 -1.08 8.78
N LEU A 435 16.71 -1.48 9.32
CA LEU A 435 16.64 -2.43 10.42
C LEU A 435 16.57 -3.89 9.94
N CYS A 436 16.11 -4.12 8.71
CA CYS A 436 15.90 -5.44 8.15
C CYS A 436 17.22 -6.21 7.94
N PRO A 437 17.34 -7.43 8.49
CA PRO A 437 18.44 -8.35 8.21
C PRO A 437 18.58 -8.63 6.70
N PRO A 438 19.81 -8.74 6.18
CA PRO A 438 20.04 -9.15 4.79
C PRO A 438 19.52 -10.56 4.49
N GLY A 439 18.84 -10.73 3.36
CA GLY A 439 18.30 -11.99 2.87
C GLY A 439 16.93 -12.38 3.43
N ASP A 440 16.33 -11.55 4.29
CA ASP A 440 14.99 -11.73 4.83
C ASP A 440 14.09 -10.51 4.50
N GLU A 441 14.40 -9.77 3.43
CA GLU A 441 13.75 -8.50 3.10
C GLU A 441 12.25 -8.65 2.84
N SER A 442 11.85 -9.58 1.97
CA SER A 442 10.45 -9.75 1.58
C SER A 442 9.60 -10.22 2.75
N GLU A 443 10.17 -11.01 3.65
CA GLU A 443 9.52 -11.42 4.89
C GLU A 443 9.26 -10.23 5.83
N TRP A 444 10.26 -9.40 6.12
CA TRP A 444 10.06 -8.23 7.00
C TRP A 444 9.17 -7.16 6.39
N PHE A 445 9.30 -6.91 5.09
CA PHE A 445 8.40 -6.00 4.38
C PHE A 445 6.96 -6.53 4.32
N SER A 446 6.77 -7.85 4.32
CA SER A 446 5.44 -8.42 4.49
C SER A 446 4.88 -8.11 5.86
N LEU A 447 5.60 -8.40 6.95
CA LEU A 447 5.13 -8.10 8.32
C LEU A 447 4.84 -6.62 8.51
N TYR A 448 5.64 -5.73 7.92
CA TYR A 448 5.41 -4.29 7.94
C TYR A 448 4.12 -3.88 7.21
N LEU A 449 3.87 -4.39 6.00
CA LEU A 449 2.64 -4.10 5.27
C LEU A 449 1.42 -4.78 5.88
N LEU A 450 1.59 -5.92 6.53
CA LEU A 450 0.53 -6.56 7.31
C LEU A 450 0.16 -5.74 8.54
N ALA A 451 1.14 -5.11 9.19
CA ALA A 451 0.87 -4.17 10.28
C ALA A 451 0.18 -2.88 9.79
N ASP A 452 0.44 -2.43 8.56
CA ASP A 452 -0.26 -1.29 7.93
C ASP A 452 -1.70 -1.62 7.54
N LYS A 453 -1.91 -2.75 6.86
CA LYS A 453 -3.21 -3.10 6.27
C LYS A 453 -4.10 -3.91 7.20
N GLY A 454 -3.49 -4.63 8.13
CA GLY A 454 -4.19 -5.37 9.17
C GLY A 454 -4.62 -4.50 10.35
N SER A 455 -4.35 -3.20 10.37
CA SER A 455 -4.98 -2.30 11.34
C SER A 455 -6.26 -1.66 10.76
N SER A 456 -6.30 -1.43 9.45
CA SER A 456 -7.30 -0.61 8.76
C SER A 456 -8.60 -1.33 8.33
N TRP A 457 -9.08 -2.34 9.06
CA TRP A 457 -10.25 -3.16 8.69
C TRP A 457 -11.60 -2.74 9.27
#